data_AF-A0A641SCI5-F1
#
_entry.id   AF-A0A641SCI5-F1
#
_cell.length_a   1.000
_cell.length_b   1.000
_cell.length_c   1.000
_cell.angle_alpha   90.00
_cell.angle_beta   90.00
_cell.angle_gamma   90.00
#
_symmetry.space_group_name_H-M   'P 1'
#
loop_
_entity.id
_entity.type
_entity.pdbx_description
1 polymer ?
#
loop_
_entity_poly.entity_id
_entity_poly.type
_entity_poly.pdbx_seq_one_letter_code
_entity_poly.pdbx_strand_id
1 'polypeptide(L)'
;YSSAALYGGLDYEMASTKVRNIVSTDHNSGKFRNGQNGYHELPYTLNEVNNVNSLLKEKKIKTNLFVGENGTEKQFRALDGKAVSLIHIATHGDYKELKQREADDAMKHCFLIMSGANATEENNDGLLRADEISTLNLRGCRMVVLSACNTGQGTLGADGLFGLQRGFKNAGVQTILMTLSAVDDQASMLLMTKFYENIISGLSERQALIKAQQYLRENGYADSKYWAPFILLDAGKSPIPHPSKS
;
A
#
# COMPACT_ATOMS: atom_id res chain seq x y z
N TYR A 1 -16.09 0.67 10.17
CA TYR A 1 -15.89 1.00 8.75
C TYR A 1 -17.21 0.79 8.01
N SER A 2 -17.56 1.64 7.03
CA SER A 2 -18.80 1.54 6.23
C SER A 2 -18.56 0.95 4.84
N SER A 3 -17.40 1.24 4.24
CA SER A 3 -16.98 0.76 2.93
C SER A 3 -15.46 0.59 2.86
N ALA A 4 -14.99 -0.34 2.04
CA ALA A 4 -13.59 -0.63 1.82
C ALA A 4 -13.24 -0.77 0.33
N ALA A 5 -12.08 -0.25 -0.08
CA ALA A 5 -11.44 -0.54 -1.36
C ALA A 5 -10.18 -1.38 -1.11
N LEU A 6 -10.09 -2.54 -1.77
CA LEU A 6 -9.04 -3.53 -1.52
C LEU A 6 -8.28 -3.78 -2.83
N TYR A 7 -6.96 -3.63 -2.81
CA TYR A 7 -6.08 -3.80 -3.98
C TYR A 7 -5.03 -4.87 -3.66
N GLY A 8 -4.91 -5.91 -4.49
CA GLY A 8 -3.93 -6.99 -4.31
C GLY A 8 -3.99 -8.00 -5.44
N GLY A 9 -2.98 -8.86 -5.58
CA GLY A 9 -2.89 -9.77 -6.73
C GLY A 9 -2.86 -9.01 -8.06
N LEU A 10 -2.09 -7.93 -8.12
CA LEU A 10 -2.05 -7.01 -9.25
C LEU A 10 -1.25 -7.61 -10.41
N ASP A 11 -1.73 -7.41 -11.63
CA ASP A 11 -1.03 -7.80 -12.87
C ASP A 11 -0.20 -6.62 -13.37
N TYR A 12 1.12 -6.71 -13.24
CA TYR A 12 2.04 -5.65 -13.64
C TYR A 12 2.34 -5.63 -15.15
N GLU A 13 2.05 -6.70 -15.89
CA GLU A 13 2.41 -6.85 -17.31
C GLU A 13 1.31 -6.35 -18.29
N MET A 14 0.04 -6.41 -17.87
CA MET A 14 -1.19 -6.26 -18.67
C MET A 14 -1.25 -7.15 -19.93
N ALA A 15 -2.37 -7.84 -20.17
CA ALA A 15 -2.50 -8.83 -21.24
C ALA A 15 -2.26 -8.29 -22.67
N SER A 16 -2.34 -6.98 -22.90
CA SER A 16 -2.07 -6.39 -24.23
C SER A 16 -0.59 -6.48 -24.64
N THR A 17 0.33 -6.70 -23.71
CA THR A 17 1.78 -6.79 -23.99
C THR A 17 2.23 -8.20 -24.42
N LYS A 18 1.41 -9.23 -24.21
CA LYS A 18 1.72 -10.61 -24.66
C LYS A 18 1.82 -10.76 -26.19
N VAL A 19 1.41 -9.75 -26.97
CA VAL A 19 1.47 -9.76 -28.44
C VAL A 19 2.72 -9.07 -29.01
N ARG A 20 3.55 -8.37 -28.20
CA ARG A 20 4.71 -7.60 -28.72
C ARG A 20 6.05 -8.33 -28.77
N ASN A 21 6.07 -9.66 -28.65
CA ASN A 21 7.27 -10.46 -28.95
C ASN A 21 7.41 -10.79 -30.44
N ILE A 22 7.12 -9.83 -31.33
CA ILE A 22 7.47 -9.91 -32.75
C ILE A 22 8.01 -8.54 -33.19
N VAL A 23 9.35 -8.45 -33.18
CA VAL A 23 10.19 -7.57 -34.03
C VAL A 23 10.06 -6.05 -33.84
N SER A 24 11.08 -5.42 -33.25
CA SER A 24 12.06 -4.58 -33.98
C SER A 24 12.90 -3.74 -33.02
N THR A 25 14.19 -3.73 -33.33
CA THR A 25 15.22 -2.83 -32.82
C THR A 25 14.92 -1.38 -33.19
N ASP A 26 14.89 -0.46 -32.22
CA ASP A 26 15.50 0.85 -32.44
C ASP A 26 15.81 1.63 -31.15
N HIS A 27 16.86 2.42 -31.26
CA HIS A 27 17.57 3.12 -30.19
C HIS A 27 16.84 4.37 -29.65
N ASN A 28 17.07 4.60 -28.34
CA ASN A 28 17.11 5.90 -27.65
C ASN A 28 15.78 6.56 -27.19
N SER A 29 15.27 6.09 -26.06
CA SER A 29 14.59 6.93 -25.07
C SER A 29 14.79 6.37 -23.65
N GLY A 30 15.23 7.24 -22.74
CA GLY A 30 15.17 7.07 -21.27
C GLY A 30 15.76 5.79 -20.67
N LYS A 31 17.04 5.81 -20.28
CA LYS A 31 17.64 4.81 -19.38
C LYS A 31 16.94 4.84 -17.99
N PHE A 32 15.89 4.06 -17.83
CA PHE A 32 15.45 3.50 -16.56
C PHE A 32 15.44 1.99 -16.71
N ARG A 33 16.34 1.31 -15.98
CA ARG A 33 16.33 -0.13 -15.66
C ARG A 33 17.67 -0.50 -15.05
N ASN A 34 17.79 -0.36 -13.73
CA ASN A 34 18.81 -1.11 -13.00
C ASN A 34 18.34 -2.57 -12.92
N GLY A 35 18.93 -3.43 -13.75
CA GLY A 35 18.99 -4.88 -13.53
C GLY A 35 17.71 -5.68 -13.75
N GLN A 36 17.44 -6.04 -15.01
CA GLN A 36 16.65 -7.17 -15.52
C GLN A 36 15.31 -7.57 -14.82
N ASN A 37 14.25 -7.48 -15.63
CA ASN A 37 12.84 -7.86 -15.42
C ASN A 37 12.04 -6.85 -14.58
N GLY A 38 10.84 -6.48 -15.07
CA GLY A 38 9.95 -5.51 -14.41
C GLY A 38 9.42 -6.00 -13.06
N TYR A 39 8.40 -5.33 -12.54
CA TYR A 39 7.74 -5.76 -11.30
C TYR A 39 7.09 -7.13 -11.50
N HIS A 40 7.31 -8.05 -10.56
CA HIS A 40 6.77 -9.41 -10.60
C HIS A 40 5.66 -9.57 -9.58
N GLU A 41 4.76 -10.52 -9.83
CA GLU A 41 3.64 -10.82 -8.94
C GLU A 41 4.10 -11.23 -7.53
N LEU A 42 3.37 -10.76 -6.52
CA LEU A 42 3.51 -11.19 -5.13
C LEU A 42 2.43 -12.25 -4.84
N PRO A 43 2.81 -13.53 -4.71
CA PRO A 43 1.86 -14.64 -4.75
C PRO A 43 0.81 -14.62 -3.63
N TYR A 44 1.10 -14.02 -2.47
CA TYR A 44 0.17 -14.01 -1.33
C TYR A 44 -0.71 -12.77 -1.27
N THR A 45 -0.43 -11.72 -2.05
CA THR A 45 -1.25 -10.49 -2.02
C THR A 45 -2.69 -10.71 -2.47
N LEU A 46 -2.93 -11.64 -3.41
CA LEU A 46 -4.30 -12.02 -3.81
C LEU A 46 -5.04 -12.71 -2.65
N ASN A 47 -4.36 -13.63 -1.95
CA ASN A 47 -4.93 -14.30 -0.78
C ASN A 47 -5.18 -13.31 0.36
N GLU A 48 -4.28 -12.35 0.58
CA GLU A 48 -4.42 -11.30 1.59
C GLU A 48 -5.72 -10.52 1.39
N VAL A 49 -5.93 -9.94 0.21
CA VAL A 49 -7.13 -9.15 -0.05
C VAL A 49 -8.41 -9.98 -0.06
N ASN A 50 -8.35 -11.25 -0.47
CA ASN A 50 -9.50 -12.15 -0.42
C ASN A 50 -9.89 -12.52 1.04
N ASN A 51 -8.91 -12.75 1.92
CA ASN A 51 -9.13 -12.98 3.33
C ASN A 51 -9.76 -11.74 3.98
N VAL A 52 -9.16 -10.56 3.75
CA VAL A 52 -9.67 -9.28 4.26
C VAL A 52 -11.09 -9.01 3.74
N ASN A 53 -11.34 -9.22 2.46
CA ASN A 53 -12.67 -9.07 1.85
C ASN A 53 -13.72 -9.95 2.54
N SER A 54 -13.39 -11.20 2.83
CA SER A 54 -14.29 -12.15 3.49
C SER A 54 -14.63 -11.68 4.91
N LEU A 55 -13.61 -11.33 5.71
CA LEU A 55 -13.76 -10.83 7.08
C LEU A 55 -14.61 -9.54 7.15
N LEU A 56 -14.41 -8.61 6.20
CA LEU A 56 -15.19 -7.37 6.14
C LEU A 56 -16.66 -7.64 5.77
N LYS A 57 -16.91 -8.57 4.84
CA LYS A 57 -18.27 -8.96 4.44
C LYS A 57 -19.06 -9.61 5.58
N GLU A 58 -18.41 -10.37 6.47
CA GLU A 58 -19.06 -10.92 7.67
C GLU A 58 -19.68 -9.83 8.56
N LYS A 59 -19.07 -8.63 8.60
CA LYS A 59 -19.59 -7.46 9.30
C LYS A 59 -20.46 -6.56 8.42
N LYS A 60 -20.90 -7.04 7.26
CA LYS A 60 -21.72 -6.30 6.28
C LYS A 60 -21.08 -4.99 5.81
N ILE A 61 -19.75 -4.92 5.83
CA ILE A 61 -19.01 -3.77 5.29
C ILE A 61 -18.97 -3.94 3.77
N LYS A 62 -19.36 -2.89 3.03
CA LYS A 62 -19.32 -2.93 1.56
C LYS A 62 -17.87 -2.96 1.08
N THR A 63 -17.51 -3.90 0.23
CA THR A 63 -16.15 -4.02 -0.32
C THR A 63 -16.14 -3.87 -1.83
N ASN A 64 -15.18 -3.13 -2.35
CA ASN A 64 -14.78 -3.14 -3.76
C ASN A 64 -13.41 -3.80 -3.84
N LEU A 65 -13.29 -4.85 -4.63
CA LEU A 65 -12.07 -5.64 -4.77
C LEU A 65 -11.46 -5.38 -6.15
N PHE A 66 -10.22 -4.90 -6.18
CA PHE A 66 -9.46 -4.55 -7.37
C PHE A 66 -8.24 -5.48 -7.48
N VAL A 67 -8.32 -6.45 -8.38
CA VAL A 67 -7.33 -7.52 -8.57
C VAL A 67 -6.98 -7.68 -10.05
N GLY A 68 -5.86 -8.32 -10.36
CA GLY A 68 -5.38 -8.53 -11.72
C GLY A 68 -5.27 -7.21 -12.47
N GLU A 69 -5.80 -7.15 -13.68
CA GLU A 69 -5.78 -5.94 -14.53
C GLU A 69 -6.66 -4.79 -14.02
N ASN A 70 -7.54 -5.03 -13.04
CA ASN A 70 -8.46 -4.01 -12.53
C ASN A 70 -7.86 -3.16 -11.41
N GLY A 71 -6.72 -3.54 -10.83
CA GLY A 71 -6.05 -2.77 -9.78
C GLY A 71 -5.13 -1.67 -10.31
N THR A 72 -5.61 -0.88 -11.26
CA THR A 72 -4.83 0.21 -11.87
C THR A 72 -4.78 1.46 -11.01
N GLU A 73 -3.80 2.31 -11.26
CA GLU A 73 -3.69 3.66 -10.70
C GLU A 73 -4.96 4.49 -11.01
N LYS A 74 -5.50 4.36 -12.22
CA LYS A 74 -6.77 5.00 -12.62
C LYS A 74 -7.94 4.61 -11.72
N GLN A 75 -8.07 3.33 -11.37
CA GLN A 75 -9.14 2.87 -10.47
C GLN A 75 -8.93 3.36 -9.04
N PHE A 76 -7.68 3.53 -8.61
CA PHE A 76 -7.37 4.17 -7.34
C PHE A 76 -7.77 5.65 -7.33
N ARG A 77 -7.40 6.43 -8.36
CA ARG A 77 -7.75 7.85 -8.46
C ARG A 77 -9.26 8.08 -8.55
N ALA A 78 -10.01 7.12 -9.09
CA ALA A 78 -11.47 7.18 -9.12
C ALA A 78 -12.14 7.17 -7.72
N LEU A 79 -11.36 6.93 -6.65
CA LEU A 79 -11.80 7.10 -5.26
C LEU A 79 -11.90 8.56 -4.83
N ASP A 80 -11.39 9.52 -5.62
CA ASP A 80 -11.45 10.94 -5.30
C ASP A 80 -12.89 11.41 -4.99
N GLY A 81 -13.08 12.00 -3.81
CA GLY A 81 -14.37 12.48 -3.33
C GLY A 81 -15.40 11.37 -3.05
N LYS A 82 -15.03 10.09 -3.12
CA LYS A 82 -15.93 8.97 -2.82
C LYS A 82 -15.95 8.67 -1.32
N ALA A 83 -17.10 8.17 -0.85
CA ALA A 83 -17.26 7.69 0.52
C ALA A 83 -16.62 6.30 0.68
N VAL A 84 -15.30 6.26 0.89
CA VAL A 84 -14.53 5.06 1.21
C VAL A 84 -13.89 5.22 2.58
N SER A 85 -14.29 4.37 3.54
CA SER A 85 -13.83 4.49 4.94
C SER A 85 -12.54 3.73 5.24
N LEU A 86 -12.21 2.75 4.41
CA LEU A 86 -11.04 1.88 4.54
C LEU A 86 -10.42 1.67 3.15
N ILE A 87 -9.11 1.80 3.04
CA ILE A 87 -8.37 1.42 1.84
C ILE A 87 -7.29 0.44 2.28
N HIS A 88 -7.13 -0.65 1.55
CA HIS A 88 -6.07 -1.63 1.80
C HIS A 88 -5.38 -1.92 0.47
N ILE A 89 -4.05 -1.79 0.45
CA ILE A 89 -3.24 -1.97 -0.75
C ILE A 89 -2.12 -2.95 -0.40
N ALA A 90 -2.14 -4.12 -1.05
CA ALA A 90 -1.17 -5.18 -0.95
C ALA A 90 -0.38 -5.28 -2.27
N THR A 91 0.83 -4.72 -2.31
CA THR A 91 1.62 -4.59 -3.54
C THR A 91 3.10 -4.28 -3.26
N HIS A 92 3.89 -3.91 -4.26
CA HIS A 92 5.24 -3.36 -4.08
C HIS A 92 5.19 -1.86 -3.79
N GLY A 93 6.05 -1.39 -2.89
CA GLY A 93 6.40 0.02 -2.76
C GLY A 93 7.81 0.23 -3.29
N ASP A 94 8.06 1.42 -3.83
CA ASP A 94 9.40 1.75 -4.32
C ASP A 94 9.71 3.24 -4.13
N TYR A 95 11.01 3.54 -4.15
CA TYR A 95 11.53 4.88 -4.07
C TYR A 95 12.70 5.08 -5.03
N LYS A 96 12.68 6.19 -5.77
CA LYS A 96 13.78 6.57 -6.66
C LYS A 96 14.78 7.48 -5.93
N GLU A 97 16.02 6.99 -5.76
CA GLU A 97 17.07 7.73 -5.07
C GLU A 97 17.44 9.05 -5.78
N LEU A 98 17.37 10.16 -5.03
CA LEU A 98 17.77 11.48 -5.48
C LEU A 98 19.30 11.64 -5.43
N LYS A 99 19.91 12.04 -6.55
CA LYS A 99 21.35 12.43 -6.59
C LYS A 99 21.62 13.79 -5.93
N GLN A 100 20.58 14.58 -5.64
CA GLN A 100 20.68 15.88 -4.97
C GLN A 100 19.46 16.08 -4.06
N ARG A 101 19.71 16.50 -2.81
CA ARG A 101 18.69 16.69 -1.78
C ARG A 101 17.85 17.95 -2.07
N GLU A 102 16.92 17.86 -2.99
CA GLU A 102 15.77 18.77 -3.01
C GLU A 102 14.62 18.09 -2.27
N ALA A 103 14.44 18.45 -1.00
CA ALA A 103 13.42 17.89 -0.11
C ALA A 103 11.97 18.06 -0.65
N ASP A 104 11.78 19.00 -1.59
CA ASP A 104 10.48 19.28 -2.21
C ASP A 104 10.07 18.25 -3.28
N ASP A 105 10.98 17.37 -3.73
CA ASP A 105 10.67 16.37 -4.76
C ASP A 105 10.42 14.96 -4.20
N ALA A 106 10.61 14.72 -2.91
CA ALA A 106 10.52 13.39 -2.30
C ALA A 106 9.19 12.68 -2.57
N MET A 107 8.07 13.42 -2.62
CA MET A 107 6.76 12.83 -2.90
C MET A 107 6.62 12.29 -4.33
N LYS A 108 7.35 12.85 -5.31
CA LYS A 108 7.32 12.37 -6.71
C LYS A 108 8.11 11.08 -6.90
N HIS A 109 9.05 10.82 -6.00
CA HIS A 109 9.93 9.66 -6.07
C HIS A 109 9.46 8.50 -5.22
N CYS A 110 8.40 8.65 -4.42
CA CYS A 110 7.79 7.57 -3.64
C CYS A 110 6.50 7.11 -4.31
N PHE A 111 6.36 5.81 -4.59
CA PHE A 111 5.18 5.31 -5.29
C PHE A 111 4.83 3.86 -4.90
N LEU A 112 3.56 3.51 -5.10
CA LEU A 112 3.06 2.14 -5.05
C LEU A 112 2.95 1.61 -6.48
N ILE A 113 3.31 0.35 -6.67
CA ILE A 113 3.21 -0.30 -7.97
C ILE A 113 1.77 -0.77 -8.17
N MET A 114 1.15 -0.39 -9.27
CA MET A 114 -0.23 -0.74 -9.61
C MET A 114 -0.25 -1.62 -10.86
N SER A 115 -1.41 -2.18 -11.19
CA SER A 115 -1.55 -3.00 -12.39
C SER A 115 -1.11 -2.24 -13.64
N GLY A 116 -0.31 -2.88 -14.47
CA GLY A 116 0.28 -2.33 -15.68
C GLY A 116 1.55 -1.51 -15.54
N ALA A 117 2.22 -1.53 -14.38
CA ALA A 117 3.48 -0.82 -14.19
C ALA A 117 4.62 -1.21 -15.16
N ASN A 118 4.56 -2.38 -15.81
CA ASN A 118 5.52 -2.78 -16.84
C ASN A 118 5.06 -2.40 -18.27
N ALA A 119 3.81 -1.95 -18.43
CA ALA A 119 3.25 -1.44 -19.67
C ALA A 119 3.49 0.07 -19.76
N THR A 120 4.26 0.51 -20.75
CA THR A 120 4.58 1.94 -20.94
C THR A 120 3.36 2.69 -21.50
N GLU A 121 2.45 3.15 -20.64
CA GLU A 121 1.37 4.07 -21.01
C GLU A 121 1.61 5.47 -20.45
N GLU A 122 1.54 6.51 -21.30
CA GLU A 122 1.90 7.90 -20.95
C GLU A 122 0.99 8.57 -19.89
N ASN A 123 -0.17 7.98 -19.56
CA ASN A 123 -1.17 8.56 -18.63
C ASN A 123 -1.62 7.61 -17.51
N ASN A 124 -1.02 6.43 -17.42
CA ASN A 124 -1.26 5.40 -16.40
C ASN A 124 0.00 4.54 -16.39
N ASP A 125 1.07 5.10 -15.86
CA ASP A 125 2.38 4.46 -15.84
C ASP A 125 2.46 3.32 -14.81
N GLY A 126 1.35 3.07 -14.11
CA GLY A 126 1.22 2.05 -13.08
C GLY A 126 1.98 2.42 -11.81
N LEU A 127 2.40 3.67 -11.64
CA LEU A 127 3.11 4.16 -10.46
C LEU A 127 2.22 5.17 -9.74
N LEU A 128 1.54 4.72 -8.68
CA LEU A 128 0.74 5.61 -7.85
C LEU A 128 1.65 6.40 -6.92
N ARG A 129 2.02 7.62 -7.31
CA ARG A 129 2.96 8.47 -6.57
C ARG A 129 2.33 9.20 -5.40
N ALA A 130 3.16 9.55 -4.42
CA ALA A 130 2.68 10.23 -3.22
C ALA A 130 2.18 11.66 -3.48
N ASP A 131 2.79 12.39 -4.42
CA ASP A 131 2.35 13.73 -4.82
C ASP A 131 0.98 13.68 -5.49
N GLU A 132 0.74 12.66 -6.31
CA GLU A 132 -0.55 12.39 -6.94
C GLU A 132 -1.63 12.07 -5.91
N ILE A 133 -1.33 11.15 -4.97
CA ILE A 133 -2.22 10.85 -3.84
C ILE A 133 -2.55 12.13 -3.06
N SER A 134 -1.57 13.02 -2.86
CA SER A 134 -1.73 14.24 -2.06
C SER A 134 -2.80 15.21 -2.58
N THR A 135 -3.13 15.12 -3.87
CA THR A 135 -4.15 15.96 -4.52
C THR A 135 -5.57 15.42 -4.39
N LEU A 136 -5.74 14.16 -3.97
CA LEU A 136 -7.04 13.51 -3.86
C LEU A 136 -7.80 13.96 -2.60
N ASN A 137 -9.13 13.93 -2.65
CA ASN A 137 -9.99 14.09 -1.49
C ASN A 137 -10.36 12.73 -0.88
N LEU A 138 -9.55 12.28 0.08
CA LEU A 138 -9.75 11.05 0.85
C LEU A 138 -10.19 11.31 2.29
N ARG A 139 -10.79 12.47 2.60
CA ARG A 139 -11.22 12.85 3.97
C ARG A 139 -12.24 11.90 4.60
N GLY A 140 -12.97 11.13 3.79
CA GLY A 140 -13.88 10.08 4.25
C GLY A 140 -13.17 8.80 4.72
N CYS A 141 -11.86 8.67 4.45
CA CYS A 141 -11.06 7.50 4.76
C CYS A 141 -10.50 7.58 6.19
N ARG A 142 -10.99 6.66 7.04
CA ARG A 142 -10.50 6.53 8.42
C ARG A 142 -9.15 5.84 8.44
N MET A 143 -8.94 4.81 7.64
CA MET A 143 -7.69 4.05 7.63
C MET A 143 -7.26 3.67 6.22
N VAL A 144 -5.99 3.91 5.92
CA VAL A 144 -5.28 3.28 4.79
C VAL A 144 -4.32 2.23 5.35
N VAL A 145 -4.29 1.05 4.76
CA VAL A 145 -3.30 0.00 5.01
C VAL A 145 -2.41 -0.14 3.78
N LEU A 146 -1.12 0.08 3.96
CA LEU A 146 -0.07 -0.09 2.97
C LEU A 146 0.70 -1.38 3.31
N SER A 147 0.19 -2.50 2.82
CA SER A 147 0.88 -3.80 2.87
C SER A 147 1.83 -3.89 1.68
N ALA A 148 2.82 -3.00 1.68
CA ALA A 148 3.75 -2.86 0.57
C ALA A 148 5.21 -2.79 1.06
N CYS A 149 6.11 -3.50 0.38
CA CYS A 149 7.53 -3.59 0.77
C CYS A 149 8.35 -2.38 0.30
N ASN A 150 9.52 -2.15 0.93
CA ASN A 150 10.61 -1.33 0.37
C ASN A 150 11.94 -2.12 0.37
N THR A 151 12.22 -2.73 -0.80
CA THR A 151 13.51 -2.92 -1.53
C THR A 151 14.80 -3.39 -0.82
N GLY A 152 15.04 -4.70 -0.79
CA GLY A 152 16.28 -5.33 -0.28
C GLY A 152 17.58 -5.14 -1.10
N GLN A 153 17.71 -4.12 -1.96
CA GLN A 153 18.97 -3.80 -2.65
C GLN A 153 19.28 -2.29 -2.81
N GLY A 154 18.44 -1.40 -2.31
CA GLY A 154 18.67 0.04 -2.41
C GLY A 154 18.64 0.67 -1.02
N THR A 155 19.61 1.53 -0.74
CA THR A 155 19.72 2.28 0.51
C THR A 155 18.37 2.89 0.89
N LEU A 156 17.78 2.43 2.00
CA LEU A 156 16.62 3.04 2.63
C LEU A 156 16.98 4.48 3.03
N GLY A 157 16.66 5.44 2.16
CA GLY A 157 16.68 6.85 2.54
C GLY A 157 15.52 7.11 3.50
N ALA A 158 15.80 7.88 4.56
CA ALA A 158 14.80 8.30 5.53
C ALA A 158 13.56 8.93 4.86
N ASP A 159 13.65 9.50 3.65
CA ASP A 159 12.57 10.22 2.98
C ASP A 159 11.56 9.34 2.21
N GLY A 160 11.91 8.09 1.87
CA GLY A 160 11.05 7.20 1.06
C GLY A 160 9.75 6.79 1.76
N LEU A 161 9.83 6.51 3.06
CA LEU A 161 8.67 6.29 3.93
C LEU A 161 7.85 7.57 4.12
N PHE A 162 8.54 8.72 4.13
CA PHE A 162 7.92 10.00 4.43
C PHE A 162 7.09 10.57 3.28
N GLY A 163 7.42 10.22 2.03
CA GLY A 163 6.62 10.62 0.87
C GLY A 163 5.19 10.08 0.92
N LEU A 164 5.01 8.76 0.91
CA LEU A 164 3.68 8.13 0.85
C LEU A 164 2.80 8.50 2.04
N GLN A 165 3.33 8.46 3.26
CA GLN A 165 2.56 8.87 4.44
C GLN A 165 2.11 10.33 4.35
N ARG A 166 2.97 11.23 3.85
CA ARG A 166 2.62 12.65 3.64
C ARG A 166 1.56 12.80 2.55
N GLY A 167 1.66 12.05 1.45
CA GLY A 167 0.65 12.02 0.40
C GLY A 167 -0.74 11.67 0.93
N PHE A 168 -0.85 10.54 1.64
CA PHE A 168 -2.13 10.13 2.24
C PHE A 168 -2.63 11.07 3.33
N LYS A 169 -1.76 11.66 4.14
CA LYS A 169 -2.16 12.68 5.14
C LYS A 169 -2.68 13.95 4.48
N ASN A 170 -2.01 14.45 3.44
CA ASN A 170 -2.46 15.61 2.68
C ASN A 170 -3.84 15.37 2.03
N ALA A 171 -4.08 14.14 1.58
CA ALA A 171 -5.37 13.71 1.04
C ALA A 171 -6.49 13.63 2.11
N GLY A 172 -6.14 13.68 3.40
CA GLY A 172 -7.10 13.72 4.52
C GLY A 172 -7.31 12.39 5.26
N VAL A 173 -6.45 11.39 5.07
CA VAL A 173 -6.55 10.09 5.75
C VAL A 173 -6.20 10.19 7.23
N GLN A 174 -7.03 9.61 8.11
CA GLN A 174 -6.87 9.76 9.57
C GLN A 174 -5.79 8.84 10.16
N THR A 175 -5.77 7.57 9.77
CA THR A 175 -4.85 6.54 10.23
C THR A 175 -4.17 5.86 9.05
N ILE A 176 -2.87 5.61 9.15
CA ILE A 176 -2.11 4.87 8.14
C ILE A 176 -1.42 3.72 8.85
N LEU A 177 -1.67 2.48 8.40
CA LEU A 177 -0.86 1.33 8.76
C LEU A 177 0.12 1.07 7.61
N MET A 178 1.41 0.97 7.91
CA MET A 178 2.45 0.78 6.89
C MET A 178 3.65 0.03 7.44
N THR A 179 4.59 -0.37 6.58
CA THR A 179 5.84 -1.05 6.94
C THR A 179 7.04 -0.09 6.85
N LEU A 180 8.00 -0.26 7.76
CA LEU A 180 9.27 0.48 7.76
C LEU A 180 10.37 -0.15 6.88
N SER A 181 10.23 -1.44 6.57
CA SER A 181 11.18 -2.22 5.77
C SER A 181 10.45 -3.29 4.98
N ALA A 182 11.12 -3.94 4.03
CA ALA A 182 10.59 -5.13 3.36
C ALA A 182 10.19 -6.21 4.38
N VAL A 183 9.07 -6.87 4.11
CA VAL A 183 8.51 -7.97 4.90
C VAL A 183 8.25 -9.15 3.96
N ASP A 184 8.37 -10.35 4.49
CA ASP A 184 7.95 -11.56 3.79
C ASP A 184 6.47 -11.50 3.38
N ASP A 185 6.16 -11.86 2.13
CA ASP A 185 4.81 -11.75 1.55
C ASP A 185 3.80 -12.64 2.29
N GLN A 186 4.19 -13.87 2.63
CA GLN A 186 3.31 -14.79 3.37
C GLN A 186 3.08 -14.30 4.81
N ALA A 187 4.14 -13.83 5.48
CA ALA A 187 4.01 -13.25 6.82
C ALA A 187 3.08 -12.03 6.82
N SER A 188 3.19 -11.15 5.82
CA SER A 188 2.33 -9.98 5.65
C SER A 188 0.86 -10.37 5.52
N MET A 189 0.57 -11.36 4.65
CA MET A 189 -0.79 -11.90 4.48
C MET A 189 -1.37 -12.43 5.79
N LEU A 190 -0.59 -13.20 6.56
CA LEU A 190 -1.03 -13.74 7.84
C LEU A 190 -1.26 -12.64 8.88
N LEU A 191 -0.35 -11.66 8.95
CA LEU A 191 -0.47 -10.54 9.87
C LEU A 191 -1.70 -9.70 9.55
N MET A 192 -1.95 -9.40 8.27
CA MET A 192 -3.13 -8.65 7.85
C MET A 192 -4.42 -9.42 8.11
N THR A 193 -4.44 -10.72 7.83
CA THR A 193 -5.60 -11.57 8.17
C THR A 193 -5.93 -11.47 9.66
N LYS A 194 -4.92 -11.63 10.53
CA LYS A 194 -5.10 -11.54 12.00
C LYS A 194 -5.42 -10.14 12.48
N PHE A 195 -4.85 -9.11 11.86
CA PHE A 195 -5.15 -7.72 12.14
C PHE A 195 -6.65 -7.43 11.89
N TYR A 196 -7.18 -7.85 10.74
CA TYR A 196 -8.59 -7.64 10.43
C TYR A 196 -9.53 -8.52 11.26
N GLU A 197 -9.18 -9.77 11.55
CA GLU A 197 -9.92 -10.60 12.53
C GLU A 197 -10.09 -9.88 13.87
N ASN A 198 -8.99 -9.31 14.38
CA ASN A 198 -8.98 -8.55 15.62
C ASN A 198 -9.83 -7.27 15.53
N ILE A 199 -9.75 -6.52 14.43
CA ILE A 199 -10.60 -5.34 14.20
C ILE A 199 -12.09 -5.71 14.19
N ILE A 200 -12.48 -6.76 13.46
CA ILE A 200 -13.90 -7.15 13.37
C ILE A 200 -14.41 -7.75 14.69
N SER A 201 -13.51 -8.24 15.56
CA SER A 201 -13.84 -8.66 16.92
C SER A 201 -14.10 -7.49 17.88
N GLY A 202 -13.87 -6.24 17.44
CA GLY A 202 -14.14 -5.02 18.19
C GLY A 202 -12.91 -4.39 18.85
N LEU A 203 -11.70 -4.86 18.54
CA LEU A 203 -10.47 -4.24 19.04
C LEU A 203 -10.15 -2.96 18.28
N SER A 204 -9.49 -2.02 18.97
CA SER A 204 -8.90 -0.84 18.32
C SER A 204 -7.77 -1.23 17.37
N GLU A 205 -7.45 -0.37 16.40
CA GLU A 205 -6.35 -0.57 15.43
C GLU A 205 -5.04 -0.91 16.13
N ARG A 206 -4.69 -0.17 17.19
CA ARG A 206 -3.49 -0.42 17.99
C ARG A 206 -3.49 -1.81 18.63
N GLN A 207 -4.60 -2.18 19.29
CA GLN A 207 -4.71 -3.49 19.94
C GLN A 207 -4.69 -4.63 18.91
N ALA A 208 -5.34 -4.42 17.76
CA ALA A 208 -5.37 -5.39 16.68
C ALA A 208 -3.99 -5.63 16.08
N LEU A 209 -3.19 -4.58 15.87
CA LEU A 209 -1.83 -4.72 15.36
C LEU A 209 -0.94 -5.47 16.36
N ILE A 210 -0.97 -5.09 17.64
CA ILE A 210 -0.18 -5.76 18.69
C ILE A 210 -0.51 -7.26 18.75
N LYS A 211 -1.80 -7.62 18.73
CA LYS A 211 -2.21 -9.03 18.75
C LYS A 211 -1.82 -9.78 17.48
N ALA A 212 -1.89 -9.14 16.31
CA ALA A 212 -1.46 -9.76 15.06
C ALA A 212 0.05 -10.01 15.04
N GLN A 213 0.86 -9.06 15.53
CA GLN A 213 2.31 -9.21 15.69
C GLN A 213 2.65 -10.33 16.68
N GLN A 214 1.95 -10.40 17.82
CA GLN A 214 2.10 -11.47 18.80
C GLN A 214 1.78 -12.84 18.19
N TYR A 215 0.68 -12.94 17.43
CA TYR A 215 0.30 -14.18 16.76
C TYR A 215 1.40 -14.67 15.83
N LEU A 216 1.97 -13.80 14.98
CA LEU A 216 3.09 -14.20 14.10
C LEU A 216 4.28 -14.73 14.92
N ARG A 217 4.67 -13.99 15.96
CA ARG A 217 5.78 -14.36 16.85
C ARG A 217 5.60 -15.76 17.45
N GLU A 218 4.37 -16.13 17.79
CA GLU A 218 4.02 -17.41 18.41
C GLU A 218 3.78 -18.54 17.39
N ASN A 219 3.60 -18.22 16.10
CA ASN A 219 3.19 -19.16 15.05
C ASN A 219 4.20 -19.24 13.89
N GLY A 220 5.47 -19.48 14.22
CA GLY A 220 6.52 -19.77 13.23
C GLY A 220 7.29 -18.56 12.70
N TYR A 221 6.87 -17.33 13.02
CA TYR A 221 7.54 -16.09 12.60
C TYR A 221 8.15 -15.35 13.81
N ALA A 222 8.97 -16.07 14.60
CA ALA A 222 9.54 -15.55 15.86
C ALA A 222 10.48 -14.36 15.67
N ASP A 223 11.20 -14.31 14.54
CA ASP A 223 12.12 -13.21 14.22
C ASP A 223 11.36 -11.90 13.98
N SER A 224 11.85 -10.83 14.61
CA SER A 224 11.30 -9.48 14.52
C SER A 224 11.09 -8.98 13.09
N LYS A 225 11.91 -9.42 12.12
CA LYS A 225 11.81 -8.98 10.72
C LYS A 225 10.44 -9.25 10.07
N TYR A 226 9.66 -10.20 10.61
CA TYR A 226 8.37 -10.58 10.06
C TYR A 226 7.19 -9.73 10.56
N TRP A 227 7.32 -9.08 11.72
CA TRP A 227 6.19 -8.43 12.38
C TRP A 227 6.50 -7.02 12.90
N ALA A 228 7.75 -6.74 13.29
CA ALA A 228 8.18 -5.45 13.83
C ALA A 228 8.15 -4.29 12.82
N PRO A 229 8.29 -4.49 11.50
CA PRO A 229 8.25 -3.38 10.55
C PRO A 229 6.90 -2.68 10.46
N PHE A 230 5.79 -3.35 10.83
CA PHE A 230 4.46 -2.75 10.77
C PHE A 230 4.27 -1.70 11.87
N ILE A 231 3.89 -0.49 11.46
CA ILE A 231 3.61 0.64 12.33
C ILE A 231 2.26 1.28 12.01
N LEU A 232 1.69 1.97 12.99
CA LEU A 232 0.50 2.80 12.85
C LEU A 232 0.86 4.26 13.01
N LEU A 233 0.44 5.08 12.05
CA LEU A 233 0.61 6.52 12.02
C LEU A 233 -0.75 7.23 12.07
N ASP A 234 -1.05 7.79 13.23
CA ASP A 234 -2.30 8.49 13.51
C ASP A 234 -2.10 10.01 13.48
N ALA A 235 -3.02 10.72 12.84
CA ALA A 235 -3.27 12.12 13.17
C ALA A 235 -4.38 12.13 14.22
N GLY A 236 -4.02 11.86 15.48
CA GLY A 236 -4.98 11.64 16.54
C GLY A 236 -5.95 12.81 16.71
N LYS A 237 -7.26 12.54 16.64
CA LYS A 237 -8.15 13.06 17.69
C LYS A 237 -7.95 12.14 18.89
N SER A 238 -7.13 12.58 19.85
CA SER A 238 -7.10 11.95 21.18
C SER A 238 -8.51 11.96 21.78
N PRO A 239 -9.04 10.84 22.31
CA PRO A 239 -10.09 10.88 23.31
C PRO A 239 -9.44 11.08 24.68
N ILE A 240 -8.78 12.22 24.90
CA ILE A 240 -8.40 12.65 26.25
C ILE A 240 -8.84 14.10 26.38
N PRO A 241 -9.98 14.38 27.04
CA PRO A 241 -10.27 15.72 27.49
C PRO A 241 -9.14 16.14 28.43
N HIS A 242 -8.52 17.28 28.14
CA HIS A 242 -7.67 17.93 29.12
C HIS A 242 -8.54 18.18 30.37
N PRO A 243 -8.14 17.73 31.57
CA PRO A 243 -8.84 18.16 32.77
C PRO A 243 -8.66 19.67 32.86
N SER A 244 -9.76 20.41 32.73
CA SER A 244 -9.81 21.82 33.07
C SER A 244 -9.37 21.93 34.53
N LYS A 245 -8.23 22.58 34.76
CA LYS A 245 -7.85 22.95 36.12
C LYS A 245 -8.90 23.91 36.64
N SER A 246 -9.57 23.52 37.72
CA SER A 246 -10.32 24.36 38.64
C SER A 246 -9.44 25.44 39.24
#